data_AF-A0A953U5K4-F1
#
_entry.id   AF-A0A953U5K4-F1
#
_cell.length_a   1.000
_cell.length_b   1.000
_cell.length_c   1.000
_cell.angle_alpha   90.00
_cell.angle_beta   90.00
_cell.angle_gamma   90.00
#
_symmetry.space_group_name_H-M   'P 1'
#
loop_
_entity.id
_entity.type
_entity.pdbx_description
1 polymer ?
#
loop_
_entity_poly.entity_id
_entity_poly.type
_entity_poly.pdbx_seq_one_letter_code
_entity_poly.pdbx_strand_id
1 'polypeptide(L)'
;MRIFAANERMNQMLIEHLDPAAWKATPPGKVRSIAAIFTHVHNVRCKWVRLTAPHLKVPRQLDRARCTPRQARAGLAESGARCAEMLAEALGGGGRVEKFLRDGWARPWPVGPEMLCYMLSHEAHHRGQVCMLAHQLGFPLPAKVTSGIWNWEKLWKECGAAGGPGSDS
;
A
#
# COMPACT_ATOMS: atom_id res chain seq x y z
N MET A 1 -12.78 -3.23 -0.02
CA MET A 1 -12.88 -2.35 -1.21
C MET A 1 -11.93 -2.82 -2.33
N ARG A 2 -12.41 -3.10 -3.55
CA ARG A 2 -11.65 -3.76 -4.64
C ARG A 2 -10.45 -2.95 -5.16
N ILE A 3 -10.57 -1.63 -5.39
CA ILE A 3 -9.45 -0.78 -5.86
C ILE A 3 -8.24 -0.86 -4.93
N PHE A 4 -8.49 -0.91 -3.61
CA PHE A 4 -7.43 -0.87 -2.61
C PHE A 4 -6.73 -2.23 -2.50
N ALA A 5 -7.48 -3.33 -2.68
CA ALA A 5 -6.90 -4.66 -2.79
C ALA A 5 -5.97 -4.79 -4.01
N ALA A 6 -6.35 -4.25 -5.18
CA ALA A 6 -5.47 -4.22 -6.34
C ALA A 6 -4.21 -3.39 -6.10
N ASN A 7 -4.35 -2.20 -5.51
CA ASN A 7 -3.22 -1.36 -5.17
C ASN A 7 -2.27 -2.07 -4.19
N GLU A 8 -2.80 -2.82 -3.22
CA GLU A 8 -1.98 -3.67 -2.36
C GLU A 8 -1.30 -4.81 -3.12
N ARG A 9 -2.00 -5.47 -4.04
CA ARG A 9 -1.43 -6.53 -4.88
C ARG A 9 -0.24 -6.04 -5.71
N MET A 10 -0.27 -4.79 -6.17
CA MET A 10 0.88 -4.17 -6.85
C MET A 10 2.12 -4.09 -5.95
N ASN A 11 1.94 -3.74 -4.66
CA ASN A 11 3.05 -3.73 -3.70
C ASN A 11 3.62 -5.14 -3.49
N GLN A 12 2.75 -6.15 -3.37
CA GLN A 12 3.15 -7.56 -3.25
C GLN A 12 3.96 -8.02 -4.46
N MET A 13 3.50 -7.68 -5.68
CA MET A 13 4.18 -8.02 -6.93
C MET A 13 5.61 -7.48 -6.98
N LEU A 14 5.84 -6.26 -6.47
CA LEU A 14 7.18 -5.69 -6.40
C LEU A 14 8.06 -6.48 -5.43
N ILE A 15 7.60 -6.75 -4.21
CA ILE A 15 8.41 -7.46 -3.21
C ILE A 15 8.75 -8.89 -3.66
N GLU A 16 7.82 -9.55 -4.36
CA GLU A 16 8.00 -10.90 -4.92
C GLU A 16 9.12 -10.98 -5.97
N HIS A 17 9.42 -9.88 -6.67
CA HIS A 17 10.35 -9.86 -7.81
C HIS A 17 11.57 -8.97 -7.60
N LEU A 18 11.68 -8.31 -6.45
CA LEU A 18 12.89 -7.59 -6.08
C LEU A 18 14.02 -8.58 -5.84
N ASP A 19 15.21 -8.24 -6.35
CA ASP A 19 16.42 -8.96 -6.00
C ASP A 19 16.63 -8.88 -4.47
N PRO A 20 16.90 -10.01 -3.78
CA PRO A 20 17.17 -10.00 -2.34
C PRO A 20 18.29 -9.04 -1.90
N ALA A 21 19.29 -8.80 -2.76
CA ALA A 21 20.36 -7.83 -2.51
C ALA A 21 19.85 -6.38 -2.55
N ALA A 22 18.89 -6.06 -3.42
CA ALA A 22 18.26 -4.73 -3.48
C ALA A 22 17.59 -4.35 -2.14
N TRP A 23 17.05 -5.33 -1.43
CA TRP A 23 16.42 -5.10 -0.12
C TRP A 23 17.41 -4.59 0.94
N LYS A 24 18.68 -5.03 0.85
CA LYS A 24 19.76 -4.68 1.77
C LYS A 24 20.63 -3.53 1.26
N ALA A 25 20.48 -3.15 0.00
CA ALA A 25 21.28 -2.11 -0.62
C ALA A 25 21.02 -0.74 0.05
N THR A 26 22.10 0.01 0.24
CA THR A 26 22.05 1.35 0.81
C THR A 26 22.04 2.37 -0.32
N PRO A 27 20.99 3.19 -0.46
CA PRO A 27 20.97 4.22 -1.48
C PRO A 27 21.96 5.35 -1.14
N PRO A 28 22.59 5.98 -2.15
CA PRO A 28 23.41 7.15 -1.91
C PRO A 28 22.57 8.31 -1.36
N GLY A 29 23.17 9.11 -0.46
CA GLY A 29 22.51 10.25 0.18
C GLY A 29 21.60 9.89 1.36
N LYS A 30 20.80 10.87 1.82
CA LYS A 30 19.92 10.73 3.00
C LYS A 30 18.49 10.31 2.62
N VAL A 31 18.35 9.34 1.73
CA VAL A 31 17.05 8.82 1.27
C VAL A 31 16.70 7.49 1.94
N ARG A 32 15.41 7.11 1.92
CA ARG A 32 14.96 5.83 2.48
C ARG A 32 15.46 4.66 1.62
N SER A 33 15.90 3.57 2.25
CA SER A 33 16.11 2.29 1.57
C SER A 33 14.78 1.68 1.11
N ILE A 34 14.84 0.68 0.22
CA ILE A 34 13.64 -0.05 -0.25
C ILE A 34 12.86 -0.65 0.93
N ALA A 35 13.56 -1.30 1.87
CA ALA A 35 12.95 -1.83 3.09
C ALA A 35 12.25 -0.75 3.93
N ALA A 36 12.88 0.43 4.07
CA ALA A 36 12.30 1.54 4.80
C ALA A 36 11.10 2.17 4.08
N ILE A 37 11.05 2.13 2.75
CA ILE A 37 9.89 2.60 1.97
C ILE A 37 8.69 1.68 2.19
N PHE A 38 8.83 0.35 2.03
CA PHE A 38 7.72 -0.57 2.29
C PHE A 38 7.25 -0.53 3.74
N THR A 39 8.19 -0.45 4.68
CA THR A 39 7.85 -0.27 6.11
C THR A 39 7.09 1.04 6.34
N HIS A 40 7.47 2.11 5.65
CA HIS A 40 6.77 3.39 5.74
C HIS A 40 5.32 3.28 5.25
N VAL A 41 5.08 2.65 4.09
CA VAL A 41 3.73 2.41 3.57
C VAL A 41 2.88 1.64 4.58
N HIS A 42 3.38 0.51 5.09
CA HIS A 42 2.70 -0.28 6.10
C HIS A 42 2.41 0.51 7.39
N ASN A 43 3.40 1.22 7.93
CA ASN A 43 3.25 1.95 9.19
C ASN A 43 2.30 3.14 9.06
N VAL A 44 2.22 3.77 7.88
CA VAL A 44 1.24 4.80 7.56
C VAL A 44 -0.17 4.22 7.50
N ARG A 45 -0.38 3.04 6.89
CA ARG A 45 -1.67 2.34 6.95
C ARG A 45 -2.10 2.05 8.39
N CYS A 46 -1.19 1.54 9.23
CA CYS A 46 -1.46 1.32 10.65
C CYS A 46 -1.90 2.61 11.35
N LYS A 47 -1.26 3.74 11.01
CA LYS A 47 -1.64 5.06 11.53
C LYS A 47 -3.04 5.46 11.06
N TRP A 48 -3.37 5.31 9.78
CA TRP A 48 -4.69 5.61 9.24
C TRP A 48 -5.76 4.80 9.96
N VAL A 49 -5.59 3.47 10.06
CA VAL A 49 -6.53 2.59 10.78
C VAL A 49 -6.69 3.03 12.24
N ARG A 50 -5.59 3.25 12.96
CA ARG A 50 -5.62 3.68 14.37
C ARG A 50 -6.38 4.99 14.58
N LEU A 51 -6.21 5.96 13.69
CA LEU A 51 -6.80 7.30 13.86
C LEU A 51 -8.21 7.41 13.28
N THR A 52 -8.52 6.67 12.22
CA THR A 52 -9.76 6.80 11.43
C THR A 52 -10.78 5.71 11.78
N ALA A 53 -10.32 4.51 12.15
CA ALA A 53 -11.16 3.37 12.51
C ALA A 53 -10.58 2.62 13.73
N PRO A 54 -10.46 3.28 14.90
CA PRO A 54 -9.79 2.70 16.08
C PRO A 54 -10.47 1.44 16.62
N HIS A 55 -11.72 1.18 16.24
CA HIS A 55 -12.45 -0.05 16.57
C HIS A 55 -12.00 -1.27 15.77
N LEU A 56 -11.27 -1.08 14.66
CA LEU A 56 -10.64 -2.17 13.93
C LEU A 56 -9.34 -2.58 14.63
N LYS A 57 -8.96 -3.84 14.49
CA LYS A 57 -7.65 -4.32 14.98
C LYS A 57 -6.53 -3.57 14.26
N VAL A 58 -5.78 -2.76 14.99
CA VAL A 58 -4.63 -2.02 14.47
C VAL A 58 -3.45 -2.99 14.29
N PRO A 59 -2.89 -3.15 13.08
CA PRO A 59 -1.72 -3.99 12.86
C PRO A 59 -0.48 -3.45 13.60
N ARG A 60 0.44 -4.34 13.94
CA ARG A 60 1.70 -3.95 14.59
C ARG A 60 2.64 -3.33 13.56
N GLN A 61 3.18 -2.15 13.86
CA GLN A 61 4.17 -1.49 13.02
C GLN A 61 5.48 -2.29 12.91
N LEU A 62 6.11 -2.19 11.74
CA LEU A 62 7.39 -2.83 11.42
C LEU A 62 8.57 -1.89 11.71
N ASP A 63 9.72 -2.47 12.05
CA ASP A 63 10.99 -1.75 12.20
C ASP A 63 11.65 -1.54 10.84
N ARG A 64 11.79 -0.27 10.43
CA ARG A 64 12.34 0.12 9.12
C ARG A 64 13.79 -0.33 8.90
N ALA A 65 14.56 -0.56 9.97
CA ALA A 65 15.97 -0.95 9.87
C ALA A 65 16.17 -2.46 9.80
N ARG A 66 15.18 -3.25 10.25
CA ARG A 66 15.31 -4.70 10.44
C ARG A 66 14.25 -5.52 9.70
N CYS A 67 13.29 -4.87 9.03
CA CYS A 67 12.22 -5.56 8.32
C CYS A 67 12.77 -6.42 7.18
N THR A 68 12.38 -7.69 7.17
CA THR A 68 12.63 -8.63 6.07
C THR A 68 11.54 -8.51 4.98
N PRO A 69 11.79 -8.97 3.73
CA PRO A 69 10.75 -9.03 2.70
C PRO A 69 9.51 -9.80 3.15
N ARG A 70 9.69 -10.93 3.85
CA ARG A 70 8.58 -11.74 4.38
C ARG A 70 7.72 -10.97 5.38
N GLN A 71 8.35 -10.24 6.31
CA GLN A 71 7.64 -9.41 7.28
C GLN A 71 6.91 -8.26 6.59
N ALA A 72 7.54 -7.61 5.60
CA ALA A 72 6.91 -6.54 4.83
C ALA A 72 5.68 -7.04 4.08
N ARG A 73 5.77 -8.19 3.39
CA ARG A 73 4.63 -8.81 2.70
C ARG A 73 3.48 -9.12 3.66
N ALA A 74 3.78 -9.76 4.80
CA ALA A 74 2.78 -10.10 5.79
C ALA A 74 2.11 -8.85 6.40
N GLY A 75 2.90 -7.84 6.79
CA GLY A 75 2.38 -6.60 7.35
C GLY A 75 1.57 -5.80 6.32
N LEU A 76 2.01 -5.72 5.06
CA LEU A 76 1.27 -5.08 3.99
C LEU A 76 -0.06 -5.79 3.71
N ALA A 77 -0.08 -7.12 3.68
CA ALA A 77 -1.33 -7.88 3.52
C ALA A 77 -2.30 -7.62 4.69
N GLU A 78 -1.83 -7.69 5.94
CA GLU A 78 -2.65 -7.44 7.13
C GLU A 78 -3.20 -6.00 7.14
N SER A 79 -2.32 -5.01 6.97
CA SER A 79 -2.71 -3.60 6.95
C SER A 79 -3.56 -3.22 5.74
N GLY A 80 -3.34 -3.85 4.59
CA GLY A 80 -4.14 -3.69 3.38
C GLY A 80 -5.57 -4.17 3.60
N ALA A 81 -5.75 -5.32 4.26
CA ALA A 81 -7.07 -5.81 4.66
C ALA A 81 -7.78 -4.85 5.63
N ARG A 82 -7.08 -4.34 6.65
CA ARG A 82 -7.67 -3.35 7.58
C ARG A 82 -8.06 -2.05 6.90
N CYS A 83 -7.25 -1.56 5.96
CA CYS A 83 -7.60 -0.38 5.16
C CYS A 83 -8.80 -0.65 4.24
N ALA A 84 -8.91 -1.86 3.68
CA ALA A 84 -10.04 -2.24 2.84
C ALA A 84 -11.36 -2.34 3.63
N GLU A 85 -11.31 -2.79 4.89
CA GLU A 85 -12.44 -2.77 5.85
C GLU A 85 -12.81 -1.33 6.23
N MET A 86 -11.84 -0.51 6.63
CA MET A 86 -12.05 0.91 6.94
C MET A 86 -12.69 1.67 5.77
N LEU A 87 -12.21 1.46 4.54
CA LEU A 87 -12.79 2.07 3.33
C LEU A 87 -14.20 1.55 3.04
N ALA A 88 -14.50 0.28 3.35
CA ALA A 88 -15.84 -0.26 3.19
C ALA A 88 -16.83 0.37 4.17
N GLU A 89 -16.44 0.55 5.44
CA GLU A 89 -17.26 1.28 6.43
C GLU A 89 -17.45 2.75 6.03
N ALA A 90 -16.38 3.41 5.56
CA ALA A 90 -16.39 4.82 5.20
C ALA A 90 -17.24 5.15 3.97
N LEU A 91 -17.29 4.23 2.99
CA LEU A 91 -17.97 4.44 1.70
C LEU A 91 -19.31 3.69 1.58
N GLY A 92 -19.63 2.80 2.53
CA GLY A 92 -20.84 1.96 2.50
C GLY A 92 -22.12 2.65 2.96
N GLY A 93 -22.03 3.85 3.53
CA GLY A 93 -23.16 4.58 4.13
C GLY A 93 -23.50 4.08 5.54
N GLY A 94 -23.69 5.00 6.49
CA GLY A 94 -24.08 4.68 7.87
C GLY A 94 -23.03 3.95 8.72
N GLY A 95 -21.78 3.90 8.28
CA GLY A 95 -20.66 3.30 9.02
C GLY A 95 -20.11 4.21 10.13
N ARG A 96 -19.25 3.65 11.01
CA ARG A 96 -18.62 4.38 12.13
C ARG A 96 -17.52 5.35 11.70
N VAL A 97 -17.09 5.25 10.44
CA VAL A 97 -15.96 6.00 9.91
C VAL A 97 -16.48 7.21 9.14
N GLU A 98 -16.51 8.37 9.80
CA GLU A 98 -17.05 9.61 9.21
C GLU A 98 -15.96 10.61 8.79
N LYS A 99 -14.78 10.51 9.39
CA LYS A 99 -13.66 11.43 9.16
C LYS A 99 -12.37 10.69 8.92
N PHE A 100 -11.62 11.11 7.91
CA PHE A 100 -10.29 10.61 7.61
C PHE A 100 -9.20 11.46 8.27
N LEU A 101 -8.39 10.80 9.11
CA LEU A 101 -7.25 11.39 9.82
C LEU A 101 -5.94 10.82 9.28
N ARG A 102 -5.25 11.64 8.48
CA ARG A 102 -3.96 11.30 7.84
C ARG A 102 -2.81 11.27 8.85
N ASP A 103 -2.86 12.14 9.85
CA ASP A 103 -1.92 12.22 10.96
C ASP A 103 -2.58 12.85 12.20
N GLY A 104 -1.91 12.78 13.36
CA GLY A 104 -2.43 13.28 14.64
C GLY A 104 -2.62 14.80 14.72
N TRP A 105 -1.95 15.57 13.85
CA TRP A 105 -2.08 17.03 13.75
C TRP A 105 -2.82 17.49 12.49
N ALA A 106 -3.18 16.56 11.61
CA ALA A 106 -3.83 16.91 10.35
C ALA A 106 -5.31 17.27 10.61
N ARG A 107 -5.80 18.34 9.97
CA ARG A 107 -7.24 18.65 10.01
C ARG A 107 -8.04 17.45 9.46
N PRO A 108 -9.05 16.94 10.19
CA PRO A 108 -9.88 15.85 9.69
C PRO A 108 -10.50 16.19 8.34
N TRP A 109 -10.53 15.25 7.41
CA TRP A 109 -11.31 15.37 6.17
C TRP A 109 -12.60 14.57 6.29
N PRO A 110 -13.68 14.95 5.58
CA PRO A 110 -14.78 14.02 5.36
C PRO A 110 -14.26 12.76 4.65
N VAL A 111 -14.89 11.62 4.95
CA VAL A 111 -14.64 10.39 4.19
C VAL A 111 -15.26 10.50 2.80
N GLY A 112 -14.66 9.84 1.81
CA GLY A 112 -15.12 9.93 0.43
C GLY A 112 -14.00 9.73 -0.59
N PRO A 113 -14.22 10.18 -1.85
CA PRO A 113 -13.24 10.09 -2.92
C PRO A 113 -11.87 10.71 -2.57
N GLU A 114 -11.84 11.82 -1.83
CA GLU A 114 -10.59 12.50 -1.43
C GLU A 114 -9.73 11.63 -0.52
N MET A 115 -10.35 10.92 0.42
CA MET A 115 -9.68 9.93 1.27
C MET A 115 -9.08 8.81 0.42
N LEU A 116 -9.88 8.23 -0.47
CA LEU A 116 -9.44 7.13 -1.33
C LEU A 116 -8.28 7.55 -2.24
N CYS A 117 -8.42 8.69 -2.93
CA CYS A 117 -7.40 9.24 -3.79
C CYS A 117 -6.11 9.51 -3.02
N TYR A 118 -6.18 10.11 -1.83
CA TYR A 118 -4.99 10.33 -0.99
C TYR A 118 -4.26 9.02 -0.67
N MET A 119 -5.00 8.00 -0.22
CA MET A 119 -4.41 6.71 0.15
C MET A 119 -3.74 6.03 -1.06
N LEU A 120 -4.39 6.04 -2.23
CA LEU A 120 -3.83 5.47 -3.46
C LEU A 120 -2.61 6.27 -3.95
N SER A 121 -2.68 7.60 -3.93
CA SER A 121 -1.57 8.48 -4.34
C SER A 121 -0.34 8.34 -3.44
N HIS A 122 -0.53 8.21 -2.13
CA HIS A 122 0.56 7.97 -1.18
C HIS A 122 1.32 6.69 -1.52
N GLU A 123 0.59 5.61 -1.80
CA GLU A 123 1.22 4.34 -2.12
C GLU A 123 1.83 4.31 -3.51
N ALA A 124 1.17 4.90 -4.51
CA ALA A 124 1.72 5.03 -5.86
C ALA A 124 3.03 5.85 -5.86
N HIS A 125 3.08 6.92 -5.07
CA HIS A 125 4.29 7.73 -4.89
C HIS A 125 5.47 6.89 -4.36
N HIS A 126 5.26 6.15 -3.28
CA HIS A 126 6.31 5.32 -2.68
C HIS A 126 6.66 4.10 -3.52
N ARG A 127 5.70 3.52 -4.23
CA ARG A 127 5.91 2.45 -5.20
C ARG A 127 6.80 2.92 -6.35
N GLY A 128 6.57 4.13 -6.86
CA GLY A 128 7.45 4.76 -7.86
C GLY A 128 8.89 4.94 -7.35
N GLN A 129 9.05 5.37 -6.10
CA GLN A 129 10.37 5.46 -5.46
C GLN A 129 11.09 4.10 -5.40
N VAL A 130 10.37 3.01 -5.08
CA VAL A 130 10.95 1.66 -5.08
C VAL A 130 11.42 1.26 -6.48
N CYS A 131 10.58 1.45 -7.51
CA CYS A 131 10.96 1.11 -8.89
C CYS A 131 12.19 1.87 -9.35
N MET A 132 12.23 3.19 -9.12
CA MET A 132 13.36 4.05 -9.48
C MET A 132 14.62 3.65 -8.71
N LEU A 133 14.50 3.43 -7.40
CA LEU A 133 15.66 3.15 -6.56
C LEU A 133 16.26 1.77 -6.84
N ALA A 134 15.43 0.76 -7.08
CA ALA A 134 15.89 -0.57 -7.48
C ALA A 134 16.71 -0.49 -8.79
N HIS A 135 16.22 0.27 -9.78
CA HIS A 135 16.94 0.52 -11.02
C HIS A 135 18.27 1.25 -10.81
N GLN A 136 18.28 2.33 -10.02
CA GLN A 136 19.49 3.12 -9.73
C GLN A 136 20.56 2.35 -8.96
N LEU A 137 20.16 1.34 -8.18
CA LEU A 137 21.08 0.49 -7.41
C LEU A 137 21.61 -0.70 -8.23
N GLY A 138 21.27 -0.80 -9.52
CA GLY A 138 21.69 -1.91 -10.39
C GLY A 138 20.84 -3.18 -10.25
N PHE A 139 19.68 -3.10 -9.60
CA PHE A 139 18.73 -4.20 -9.41
C PHE A 139 17.38 -3.90 -10.06
N PRO A 140 17.32 -3.67 -11.39
CA PRO A 140 16.07 -3.32 -12.05
C PRO A 140 15.03 -4.43 -11.90
N LEU A 141 13.79 -4.04 -11.63
CA LEU A 141 12.66 -4.97 -11.67
C LEU A 141 12.47 -5.51 -13.11
N PRO A 142 12.06 -6.77 -13.28
CA PRO A 142 11.76 -7.32 -14.60
C PRO A 142 10.69 -6.49 -15.34
N ALA A 143 10.83 -6.32 -16.65
CA ALA A 143 9.89 -5.53 -17.47
C ALA A 143 8.42 -6.00 -17.33
N LYS A 144 8.21 -7.31 -17.19
CA LYS A 144 6.89 -7.90 -16.93
C LYS A 144 6.24 -7.44 -15.62
N VAL A 145 7.05 -7.04 -14.63
CA VAL A 145 6.60 -6.53 -13.33
C VAL A 145 6.28 -5.05 -13.44
N THR A 146 7.17 -4.27 -14.05
CA THR A 146 6.95 -2.81 -14.22
C THR A 146 5.78 -2.48 -15.12
N SER A 147 5.48 -3.30 -16.14
CA SER A 147 4.24 -3.22 -16.91
C SER A 147 3.06 -3.87 -16.17
N GLY A 148 3.31 -4.98 -15.47
CA GLY A 148 2.28 -5.74 -14.74
C GLY A 148 1.53 -4.93 -13.68
N ILE A 149 2.21 -4.01 -12.99
CA ILE A 149 1.57 -3.11 -12.01
C ILE A 149 0.58 -2.10 -12.62
N TRP A 150 0.53 -1.98 -13.94
CA TRP A 150 -0.45 -1.17 -14.67
C TRP A 150 -1.61 -2.00 -15.25
N ASN A 151 -1.55 -3.33 -15.20
CA ASN A 151 -2.60 -4.20 -15.69
C ASN A 151 -3.71 -4.37 -14.64
N TRP A 152 -4.54 -3.34 -14.49
CA TRP A 152 -5.59 -3.29 -13.47
C TRP A 152 -6.64 -4.39 -13.61
N GLU A 153 -7.02 -4.77 -14.84
CA GLU A 153 -7.98 -5.86 -15.05
C GLU A 153 -7.48 -7.19 -14.48
N LYS A 154 -6.21 -7.52 -14.77
CA LYS A 154 -5.59 -8.73 -14.23
C LYS A 154 -5.50 -8.66 -12.70
N LEU A 155 -5.05 -7.53 -12.16
CA LEU A 155 -4.89 -7.34 -10.72
C LEU A 155 -6.23 -7.43 -9.97
N TRP A 156 -7.32 -6.94 -10.55
CA TRP A 156 -8.66 -7.11 -9.98
C TRP A 156 -9.14 -8.55 -9.99
N LYS A 157 -8.92 -9.28 -11.08
CA LYS A 157 -9.23 -10.71 -11.16
C LYS A 157 -8.46 -11.50 -10.11
N GLU A 158 -7.17 -11.23 -9.93
CA GLU A 158 -6.34 -11.84 -8.88
C GLU A 158 -6.85 -11.54 -7.46
N CYS A 159 -7.56 -10.42 -7.27
CA CYS A 159 -8.18 -10.04 -5.99
C CYS A 159 -9.63 -10.55 -5.84
N GLY A 160 -10.09 -11.47 -6.71
CA GLY A 160 -11.42 -12.09 -6.61
C GLY A 160 -12.56 -11.29 -7.22
N ALA A 161 -12.28 -10.29 -8.07
CA ALA A 161 -13.32 -9.65 -8.87
C ALA A 161 -13.71 -10.55 -10.07
N ALA A 162 -15.01 -10.69 -10.33
CA ALA A 162 -15.52 -11.43 -11.49
C ALA A 162 -15.08 -10.81 -12.83
N GLY A 163 -14.72 -9.52 -12.83
CA GLY A 163 -14.27 -8.77 -14.01
C GLY A 163 -13.45 -7.52 -13.65
N GLY A 164 -13.06 -6.76 -14.67
CA GLY A 164 -12.31 -5.51 -14.56
C GLY A 164 -13.19 -4.28 -14.27
N PRO A 165 -12.59 -3.08 -14.18
CA PRO A 165 -13.32 -1.82 -14.06
C PRO A 165 -14.22 -1.63 -15.29
N GLY A 166 -15.55 -1.67 -15.08
CA GLY A 166 -16.53 -1.59 -16.18
C GLY A 166 -17.10 -2.94 -16.63
N SER A 167 -16.81 -4.04 -15.94
CA SER A 167 -17.63 -5.26 -16.08
C SER A 167 -18.95 -5.02 -15.36
N ASP A 168 -20.07 -5.08 -16.09
CA ASP A 168 -21.40 -5.02 -15.49
C ASP A 168 -21.51 -6.07 -14.37
N SER A 169 -22.03 -5.63 -13.22
CA SER A 169 -22.19 -6.46 -12.03
C SER A 169 -23.33 -7.46 -12.18
#